data_AF-A0A813Q370-F1
#
_entry.id   AF-A0A813Q370-F1
#
_cell.length_a   1.000
_cell.length_b   1.000
_cell.length_c   1.000
_cell.angle_alpha   90.00
_cell.angle_beta   90.00
_cell.angle_gamma   90.00
#
_symmetry.space_group_name_H-M   'P 1'
#
loop_
_entity.id
_entity.type
_entity.pdbx_description
1 polymer ?
#
loop_
_entity_poly.entity_id
_entity_poly.type
_entity_poly.pdbx_seq_one_letter_code
_entity_poly.pdbx_strand_id
1 'polypeptide(L)'
;MACIVLLVFIISIVLSISINAITYRPVVLMHGVTRNASDLNEFAGWINETYSGIYVISVEIGNGADDSFLLTMNRQVELFCNTIRADPHLQKGFNMLGFSQGSLIVRAAVERCSLPVYNLITLSGINEGVFGVPNLQQLPPDFRKLISEFAYEKAVQDVISVAGYWRDPYQLDKYMSRCQFLPDINNELAVRNETYKMNMLKLNAFVMTYSDVDEVVAPSLSGWFLGYKPKSMDVETWNQSRQFTEDLIGLRTLWDQGKIYRFTSHSADNTFCLWQPILGSTTKASSFKLLLKWVVNEKEYIWFLKFDICRASQLLAIGTLDGQIQVWDLRHHMHNPSVDFVKLKNPNSKAKISRVSFNYDGSILVACSDDSRIFIWKRK
;
A
#
# COMPACT_ATOMS: atom_id res chain seq x y z
N MET A 1 44.58 -35.04 -24.13
CA MET A 1 43.53 -34.20 -24.77
C MET A 1 42.12 -34.60 -24.33
N ALA A 2 41.72 -35.87 -24.42
CA ALA A 2 40.37 -36.34 -24.04
C ALA A 2 39.96 -36.07 -22.57
N CYS A 3 40.87 -36.24 -21.59
CA CYS A 3 40.59 -35.92 -20.18
C CYS A 3 40.32 -34.44 -19.91
N ILE A 4 40.97 -33.54 -20.64
CA ILE A 4 40.80 -32.08 -20.50
C ILE A 4 39.43 -31.66 -21.07
N VAL A 5 39.03 -32.26 -22.19
CA VAL A 5 37.71 -32.03 -22.79
C VAL A 5 36.58 -32.50 -21.88
N LEU A 6 36.75 -33.67 -21.24
CA LEU A 6 35.77 -34.19 -20.27
C LEU A 6 35.65 -33.29 -19.03
N LEU A 7 36.78 -32.79 -18.51
CA LEU A 7 36.80 -31.90 -17.35
C LEU A 7 36.11 -30.55 -17.66
N VAL A 8 36.36 -29.98 -18.84
CA VAL A 8 35.72 -28.74 -19.31
C VAL A 8 34.22 -28.94 -19.52
N PHE A 9 33.80 -30.12 -20.01
CA PHE A 9 32.39 -30.45 -20.20
C PHE A 9 31.66 -30.61 -18.85
N ILE A 10 32.29 -31.25 -17.86
CA ILE A 10 31.74 -31.39 -16.50
C ILE A 10 31.68 -30.03 -15.81
N ILE A 11 32.72 -29.19 -15.91
CA ILE A 11 32.73 -27.84 -15.35
C ILE A 11 31.65 -26.97 -16.01
N SER A 12 31.46 -27.08 -17.33
CA SER A 12 30.39 -26.40 -18.07
C SER A 12 29.00 -26.85 -17.60
N ILE A 13 28.77 -28.15 -17.40
CA ILE A 13 27.51 -28.68 -16.86
C ILE A 13 27.27 -28.19 -15.43
N VAL A 14 28.29 -28.21 -14.56
CA VAL A 14 28.17 -27.74 -13.16
C VAL A 14 27.94 -26.21 -13.09
N LEU A 15 28.56 -25.44 -13.98
CA LEU A 15 28.33 -23.99 -14.10
C LEU A 15 26.95 -23.68 -14.73
N SER A 16 26.43 -24.54 -15.61
CA SER A 16 25.09 -24.43 -16.20
C SER A 16 23.96 -24.74 -15.21
N ILE A 17 24.25 -25.60 -14.21
CA ILE A 17 23.30 -25.96 -13.13
C ILE A 17 23.23 -24.85 -12.07
N SER A 18 24.14 -23.88 -12.09
CA SER A 18 24.21 -22.79 -11.12
C SER A 18 23.46 -21.53 -11.61
N ILE A 19 22.30 -21.69 -12.24
CA ILE A 19 21.33 -20.60 -12.28
C ILE A 19 20.73 -20.58 -10.87
N ASN A 20 21.27 -19.73 -9.98
CA ASN A 20 20.60 -19.43 -8.73
C ASN A 20 19.21 -18.89 -9.11
N ALA A 21 18.18 -19.72 -9.01
CA ALA A 21 16.80 -19.28 -9.09
C ALA A 21 16.67 -18.16 -8.04
N ILE A 22 16.30 -16.96 -8.48
CA ILE A 22 16.09 -15.84 -7.56
C ILE A 22 14.92 -16.25 -6.66
N THR A 23 15.21 -16.60 -5.41
CA THR A 23 14.17 -16.96 -4.44
C THR A 23 13.65 -15.69 -3.79
N TYR A 24 12.50 -15.21 -4.26
CA TYR A 24 11.79 -14.11 -3.61
C TYR A 24 11.17 -14.58 -2.30
N ARG A 25 11.10 -13.68 -1.31
CA ARG A 25 10.30 -13.94 -0.11
C ARG A 25 8.82 -14.02 -0.50
N PRO A 26 8.09 -15.02 0.00
CA PRO A 26 6.65 -15.12 -0.23
C PRO A 26 5.89 -13.86 0.16
N VAL A 27 4.71 -13.67 -0.42
CA VAL A 27 3.80 -12.57 -0.12
C VAL A 27 2.44 -13.12 0.32
N VAL A 28 1.98 -12.67 1.47
CA VAL A 28 0.66 -12.97 2.01
C VAL A 28 -0.21 -11.72 1.89
N LEU A 29 -1.40 -11.86 1.34
CA LEU A 29 -2.37 -10.79 1.15
C LEU A 29 -3.64 -11.04 1.98
N MET A 30 -4.15 -10.00 2.64
CA MET A 30 -5.41 -10.04 3.39
C MET A 30 -6.34 -8.92 2.91
N HIS A 31 -7.56 -9.30 2.54
CA HIS A 31 -8.58 -8.38 2.03
C HIS A 31 -9.24 -7.58 3.17
N GLY A 32 -10.03 -6.57 2.79
CA GLY A 32 -10.80 -5.74 3.72
C GLY A 32 -12.16 -6.32 4.08
N VAL A 33 -12.94 -5.50 4.79
CA VAL A 33 -14.33 -5.81 5.16
C VAL A 33 -15.22 -5.89 3.92
N THR A 34 -16.23 -6.77 3.95
CA THR A 34 -17.18 -7.07 2.86
C THR A 34 -16.52 -7.46 1.54
N ARG A 35 -15.34 -8.09 1.59
CA ARG A 35 -14.55 -8.53 0.42
C ARG A 35 -14.10 -9.98 0.58
N ASN A 36 -13.65 -10.58 -0.50
CA ASN A 36 -13.12 -11.94 -0.55
C ASN A 36 -11.64 -11.94 -0.95
N ALA A 37 -10.94 -13.06 -0.76
CA ALA A 37 -9.57 -13.25 -1.24
C ALA A 37 -9.45 -13.07 -2.76
N SER A 38 -10.49 -13.45 -3.51
CA SER A 38 -10.53 -13.30 -4.96
C SER A 38 -10.49 -11.85 -5.45
N ASP A 39 -10.92 -10.90 -4.62
CA ASP A 39 -10.86 -9.46 -4.94
C ASP A 39 -9.40 -8.96 -5.02
N LEU A 40 -8.44 -9.75 -4.52
CA LEU A 40 -7.00 -9.46 -4.59
C LEU A 40 -6.30 -10.18 -5.74
N ASN A 41 -7.01 -10.93 -6.59
CA ASN A 41 -6.40 -11.73 -7.66
C ASN A 41 -5.63 -10.87 -8.67
N GLU A 42 -6.15 -9.70 -9.04
CA GLU A 42 -5.45 -8.77 -9.94
C GLU A 42 -4.16 -8.27 -9.32
N PHE A 43 -4.20 -7.85 -8.04
CA PHE A 43 -3.02 -7.40 -7.30
C PHE A 43 -1.98 -8.50 -7.13
N ALA A 44 -2.42 -9.74 -6.83
CA ALA A 44 -1.54 -10.91 -6.78
C ALA A 44 -0.93 -11.21 -8.17
N GLY A 45 -1.72 -11.05 -9.24
CA GLY A 45 -1.26 -11.17 -10.62
C GLY A 45 -0.12 -10.21 -10.93
N TRP A 46 -0.27 -8.92 -10.60
CA TRP A 46 0.79 -7.93 -10.80
C TRP A 46 2.08 -8.25 -10.04
N ILE A 47 1.99 -8.81 -8.83
CA ILE A 47 3.15 -9.26 -8.07
C ILE A 47 3.84 -10.44 -8.78
N ASN A 48 3.06 -11.43 -9.23
CA ASN A 48 3.58 -12.59 -9.96
C ASN A 48 4.24 -12.22 -11.29
N GLU A 49 3.65 -11.29 -12.03
CA GLU A 49 4.20 -10.76 -13.28
C GLU A 49 5.50 -10.00 -13.06
N THR A 50 5.56 -9.19 -12.00
CA THR A 50 6.75 -8.38 -11.68
C THR A 50 7.90 -9.24 -11.15
N TYR A 51 7.59 -10.27 -10.36
CA TYR A 51 8.57 -11.10 -9.66
C TYR A 51 8.39 -12.57 -10.05
N SER A 52 8.85 -12.95 -11.24
CA SER A 52 8.70 -14.32 -11.75
C SER A 52 9.20 -15.37 -10.74
N GLY A 53 8.34 -16.33 -10.39
CA GLY A 53 8.64 -17.41 -9.43
C GLY A 53 8.40 -17.07 -7.95
N ILE A 54 7.89 -15.88 -7.62
CA ILE A 54 7.45 -15.55 -6.26
C ILE A 54 6.23 -16.38 -5.85
N TYR A 55 6.14 -16.75 -4.58
CA TYR A 55 4.92 -17.34 -4.01
C TYR A 55 4.02 -16.24 -3.46
N VAL A 56 2.78 -16.14 -3.95
CA VAL A 56 1.78 -15.19 -3.46
C VAL A 56 0.52 -15.95 -3.05
N ILE A 57 0.02 -15.66 -1.85
CA ILE A 57 -1.25 -16.21 -1.35
C ILE A 57 -2.16 -15.10 -0.86
N SER A 58 -3.39 -15.07 -1.38
CA SER A 58 -4.49 -14.30 -0.82
C SER A 58 -5.25 -15.17 0.17
N VAL A 59 -5.35 -14.74 1.42
CA VAL A 59 -6.02 -15.52 2.47
C VAL A 59 -7.52 -15.24 2.48
N GLU A 60 -8.31 -16.30 2.43
CA GLU A 60 -9.76 -16.28 2.67
C GLU A 60 -10.03 -16.70 4.11
N ILE A 61 -10.88 -15.94 4.81
CA ILE A 61 -11.27 -16.24 6.20
C ILE A 61 -12.75 -16.67 6.21
N GLY A 62 -12.99 -17.91 6.63
CA GLY A 62 -14.35 -18.44 6.75
C GLY A 62 -15.13 -18.33 5.42
N ASN A 63 -16.31 -17.72 5.47
CA ASN A 63 -17.19 -17.47 4.33
C ASN A 63 -16.87 -16.16 3.57
N GLY A 64 -15.65 -15.65 3.70
CA GLY A 64 -15.15 -14.48 2.98
C GLY A 64 -15.88 -13.19 3.31
N ALA A 65 -16.55 -12.59 2.33
CA ALA A 65 -17.18 -11.28 2.49
C ALA A 65 -18.15 -11.22 3.68
N ASP A 66 -18.92 -12.27 3.93
CA ASP A 66 -19.86 -12.30 5.05
C ASP A 66 -19.13 -12.35 6.40
N ASP A 67 -18.17 -13.25 6.56
CA ASP A 67 -17.42 -13.42 7.80
C ASP A 67 -16.46 -12.25 8.07
N SER A 68 -15.97 -11.56 7.03
CA SER A 68 -15.22 -10.33 7.22
C SER A 68 -16.04 -9.25 7.98
N PHE A 69 -17.38 -9.32 7.94
CA PHE A 69 -18.28 -8.45 8.70
C PHE A 69 -18.87 -9.11 9.95
N LEU A 70 -19.33 -10.36 9.84
CA LEU A 70 -20.09 -11.09 10.87
C LEU A 70 -19.24 -12.01 11.76
N LEU A 71 -17.92 -11.90 11.66
CA LEU A 71 -16.97 -12.60 12.54
C LEU A 71 -16.09 -11.60 13.28
N THR A 72 -15.94 -11.79 14.59
CA THR A 72 -15.11 -10.88 15.39
C THR A 72 -13.67 -10.81 14.89
N MET A 73 -13.06 -9.63 15.00
CA MET A 73 -11.65 -9.43 14.60
C MET A 73 -10.70 -10.39 15.31
N ASN A 74 -10.95 -10.71 16.58
CA ASN A 74 -10.17 -11.70 17.33
C ASN A 74 -10.21 -13.08 16.66
N ARG A 75 -11.39 -13.54 16.24
CA ARG A 75 -11.55 -14.83 15.58
C ARG A 75 -10.98 -14.82 14.16
N GLN A 76 -11.12 -13.71 13.42
CA GLN A 76 -10.47 -13.56 12.11
C GLN A 76 -8.94 -13.66 12.21
N VAL A 77 -8.32 -13.01 13.20
CA VAL A 77 -6.86 -13.11 13.45
C VAL A 77 -6.45 -14.52 13.81
N GLU A 78 -7.22 -15.21 14.66
CA GLU A 78 -6.94 -16.60 15.02
C GLU A 78 -6.94 -17.52 13.79
N LEU A 79 -7.99 -17.43 12.97
CA LEU A 79 -8.10 -18.20 11.73
C LEU A 79 -6.97 -17.86 10.76
N PHE A 80 -6.67 -16.57 10.58
CA PHE A 80 -5.56 -16.12 9.75
C PHE A 80 -4.24 -16.73 10.21
N CYS A 81 -3.92 -16.64 11.50
CA CYS A 81 -2.68 -17.20 12.03
C CYS A 81 -2.59 -18.73 11.86
N ASN A 82 -3.71 -19.44 11.99
CA ASN A 82 -3.73 -20.89 11.75
C ASN A 82 -3.48 -21.23 10.28
N THR A 83 -4.08 -20.48 9.36
CA THR A 83 -3.83 -20.61 7.91
C THR A 83 -2.35 -20.38 7.59
N ILE A 84 -1.74 -19.31 8.12
CA ILE A 84 -0.33 -19.00 7.85
C ILE A 84 0.62 -20.07 8.42
N ARG A 85 0.35 -20.59 9.62
CA ARG A 85 1.19 -21.64 10.23
C ARG A 85 1.12 -22.95 9.46
N ALA A 86 -0.01 -23.26 8.84
CA ALA A 86 -0.19 -24.49 8.07
C ALA A 86 0.55 -24.49 6.72
N ASP A 87 0.94 -23.32 6.21
CA ASP A 87 1.60 -23.20 4.92
C ASP A 87 3.13 -23.42 5.02
N PRO A 88 3.69 -24.47 4.38
CA PRO A 88 5.13 -24.74 4.44
C PRO A 88 5.98 -23.70 3.70
N HIS A 89 5.42 -22.95 2.75
CA HIS A 89 6.17 -21.93 2.00
C HIS A 89 6.52 -20.72 2.88
N LEU A 90 5.76 -20.49 3.95
CA LEU A 90 5.87 -19.28 4.79
C LEU A 90 6.81 -19.45 5.98
N GLN A 91 7.33 -20.66 6.24
CA GLN A 91 8.12 -20.97 7.44
C GLN A 91 9.49 -20.28 7.48
N LYS A 92 10.05 -19.91 6.31
CA LYS A 92 11.37 -19.23 6.19
C LYS A 92 11.26 -17.70 6.12
N GLY A 93 10.08 -17.19 6.44
CA GLY A 93 9.76 -15.78 6.52
C GLY A 93 9.32 -15.14 5.20
N PHE A 94 8.39 -14.19 5.31
CA PHE A 94 7.56 -13.72 4.21
C PHE A 94 7.15 -12.25 4.41
N ASN A 95 6.70 -11.59 3.35
CA ASN A 95 6.10 -10.26 3.42
C ASN A 95 4.58 -10.38 3.60
N MET A 96 3.98 -9.47 4.35
CA MET A 96 2.55 -9.49 4.66
C MET A 96 1.92 -8.14 4.30
N LEU A 97 0.81 -8.18 3.57
CA LEU A 97 0.04 -7.01 3.19
C LEU A 97 -1.43 -7.14 3.60
N GLY A 98 -1.98 -6.08 4.20
CA GLY A 98 -3.39 -6.01 4.57
C GLY A 98 -4.05 -4.75 4.03
N PHE A 99 -5.20 -4.90 3.38
CA PHE A 99 -6.00 -3.80 2.83
C PHE A 99 -7.14 -3.43 3.78
N SER A 100 -7.35 -2.13 4.04
CA SER A 100 -8.49 -1.66 4.85
C SER A 100 -8.57 -2.42 6.20
N GLN A 101 -9.68 -3.08 6.54
CA GLN A 101 -9.79 -3.93 7.74
C GLN A 101 -8.69 -5.00 7.82
N GLY A 102 -8.27 -5.56 6.69
CA GLY A 102 -7.18 -6.53 6.61
C GLY A 102 -5.88 -6.02 7.20
N SER A 103 -5.65 -4.69 7.22
CA SER A 103 -4.48 -4.07 7.88
C SER A 103 -4.39 -4.41 9.37
N LEU A 104 -5.52 -4.42 10.08
CA LEU A 104 -5.57 -4.78 11.49
C LEU A 104 -5.38 -6.28 11.71
N ILE A 105 -5.89 -7.11 10.80
CA ILE A 105 -5.73 -8.57 10.87
C ILE A 105 -4.24 -8.93 10.77
N VAL A 106 -3.57 -8.42 9.73
CA VAL A 106 -2.14 -8.71 9.51
C VAL A 106 -1.26 -8.15 10.62
N ARG A 107 -1.57 -6.95 11.12
CA ARG A 107 -0.84 -6.33 12.22
C ARG A 107 -1.01 -7.12 13.53
N ALA A 108 -2.24 -7.44 13.90
CA ALA A 108 -2.54 -8.25 15.08
C ALA A 108 -1.90 -9.64 14.97
N ALA A 109 -1.79 -10.21 13.77
CA ALA A 109 -1.11 -11.48 13.54
C ALA A 109 0.42 -11.36 13.83
N VAL A 110 1.07 -10.26 13.43
CA VAL A 110 2.46 -9.99 13.83
C VAL A 110 2.58 -9.95 15.34
N GLU A 111 1.73 -9.17 16.00
CA GLU A 111 1.77 -8.95 17.44
C GLU A 111 1.51 -10.23 18.26
N ARG A 112 0.44 -10.97 17.91
CA ARG A 112 -0.07 -12.10 18.71
C ARG A 112 0.54 -13.45 18.35
N CYS A 113 0.86 -13.68 17.08
CA CYS A 113 1.10 -15.03 16.58
C CYS A 113 2.58 -15.40 16.43
N SER A 114 3.50 -14.45 16.66
CA SER A 114 4.96 -14.63 16.54
C SER A 114 5.39 -15.23 15.20
N LEU A 115 4.71 -14.85 14.12
CA LEU A 115 4.98 -15.33 12.76
C LEU A 115 6.31 -14.73 12.23
N PRO A 116 7.03 -15.43 11.33
CA PRO A 116 8.30 -14.95 10.77
C PRO A 116 8.11 -13.86 9.70
N VAL A 117 7.34 -12.80 10.02
CA VAL A 117 7.06 -11.70 9.09
C VAL A 117 8.31 -10.86 8.90
N TYR A 118 8.71 -10.67 7.63
CA TYR A 118 9.88 -9.87 7.26
C TYR A 118 9.50 -8.40 7.09
N ASN A 119 8.56 -8.09 6.19
CA ASN A 119 8.00 -6.76 6.02
C ASN A 119 6.47 -6.80 6.23
N LEU A 120 5.94 -5.78 6.89
CA LEU A 120 4.51 -5.54 7.03
C LEU A 120 4.12 -4.31 6.19
N ILE A 121 3.04 -4.40 5.41
CA ILE A 121 2.52 -3.28 4.63
C ILE A 121 1.01 -3.16 4.87
N THR A 122 0.54 -2.01 5.31
CA THR A 122 -0.89 -1.73 5.49
C THR A 122 -1.36 -0.74 4.44
N LEU A 123 -2.27 -1.18 3.58
CA LEU A 123 -2.77 -0.42 2.43
C LEU A 123 -4.14 0.17 2.73
N SER A 124 -4.23 1.52 2.69
CA SER A 124 -5.40 2.26 3.20
C SER A 124 -5.82 1.73 4.57
N GLY A 125 -4.83 1.62 5.46
CA GLY A 125 -5.01 0.96 6.75
C GLY A 125 -5.91 1.75 7.70
N ILE A 126 -6.35 1.09 8.76
CA ILE A 126 -7.17 1.69 9.82
C ILE A 126 -6.54 1.45 11.19
N ASN A 127 -5.22 1.66 11.26
CA ASN A 127 -4.40 1.25 12.40
C ASN A 127 -4.83 1.87 13.73
N GLU A 128 -5.41 3.07 13.72
CA GLU A 128 -5.96 3.76 14.91
C GLU A 128 -7.49 3.69 14.98
N GLY A 129 -8.10 2.75 14.25
CA GLY A 129 -9.55 2.58 14.19
C GLY A 129 -10.27 3.62 13.35
N VAL A 130 -11.60 3.61 13.40
CA VAL A 130 -12.46 4.54 12.67
C VAL A 130 -13.57 5.07 13.57
N PHE A 131 -14.01 6.30 13.31
CA PHE A 131 -15.19 6.90 13.93
C PHE A 131 -16.19 7.43 12.90
N GLY A 132 -15.84 7.39 11.62
CA GLY A 132 -16.77 7.69 10.55
C GLY A 132 -16.51 6.81 9.35
N VAL A 133 -17.57 6.55 8.61
CA VAL A 133 -17.49 6.29 7.18
C VAL A 133 -18.07 7.56 6.56
N PRO A 134 -17.29 8.40 5.85
CA PRO A 134 -17.83 9.61 5.21
C PRO A 134 -19.09 9.32 4.38
N ASN A 135 -19.15 8.12 3.78
CA ASN A 135 -20.33 7.55 3.13
C ASN A 135 -21.15 6.58 4.01
N LEU A 136 -21.34 6.89 5.30
CA LEU A 136 -22.18 6.14 6.28
C LEU A 136 -23.62 5.88 5.78
N GLN A 137 -24.10 6.62 4.77
CA GLN A 137 -25.40 6.43 4.13
C GLN A 137 -25.43 5.28 3.10
N GLN A 138 -24.27 4.81 2.63
CA GLN A 138 -24.18 3.68 1.70
C GLN A 138 -24.29 2.33 2.42
N LEU A 139 -24.07 2.32 3.75
CA LEU A 139 -24.35 1.14 4.56
C LEU A 139 -25.86 1.00 4.79
N PRO A 140 -26.39 -0.24 4.82
CA PRO A 140 -27.76 -0.48 5.27
C PRO A 140 -28.07 0.25 6.59
N PRO A 141 -29.25 0.91 6.73
CA PRO A 141 -29.57 1.73 7.89
C PRO A 141 -29.41 1.02 9.24
N ASP A 142 -29.75 -0.26 9.30
CA ASP A 142 -29.61 -1.07 10.50
C ASP A 142 -28.14 -1.28 10.89
N PHE A 143 -27.25 -1.50 9.92
CA PHE A 143 -25.82 -1.62 10.16
C PHE A 143 -25.19 -0.32 10.61
N ARG A 144 -25.60 0.80 9.97
CA ARG A 144 -25.21 2.13 10.42
C ARG A 144 -25.58 2.32 11.89
N LYS A 145 -26.82 2.00 12.27
CA LYS A 145 -27.31 2.15 13.64
C LYS A 145 -26.53 1.28 14.63
N LEU A 146 -26.31 0.01 14.29
CA LEU A 146 -25.53 -0.91 15.13
C LEU A 146 -24.13 -0.37 15.43
N ILE A 147 -23.46 0.20 14.44
CA ILE A 147 -22.10 0.72 14.61
C ILE A 147 -22.11 2.08 15.33
N SER A 148 -22.96 3.03 14.92
CA SER A 148 -22.94 4.39 15.48
C SER A 148 -23.51 4.49 16.90
N GLU A 149 -24.47 3.63 17.27
CA GLU A 149 -25.15 3.70 18.57
C GLU A 149 -24.77 2.54 19.50
N PHE A 150 -24.48 1.35 18.95
CA PHE A 150 -24.35 0.12 19.73
C PHE A 150 -22.99 -0.58 19.59
N ALA A 151 -21.97 0.04 18.97
CA ALA A 151 -20.68 -0.60 18.76
C ALA A 151 -20.08 -1.17 20.06
N TYR A 152 -20.27 -0.52 21.21
CA TYR A 152 -19.72 -0.97 22.49
C TYR A 152 -20.64 -1.89 23.30
N GLU A 153 -21.78 -2.30 22.75
CA GLU A 153 -22.63 -3.30 23.40
C GLU A 153 -22.08 -4.70 23.16
N LYS A 154 -22.10 -5.53 24.21
CA LYS A 154 -21.47 -6.87 24.17
C LYS A 154 -22.00 -7.72 23.02
N ALA A 155 -23.31 -7.70 22.77
CA ALA A 155 -23.93 -8.45 21.68
C ALA A 155 -23.41 -8.03 20.29
N VAL A 156 -22.99 -6.77 20.13
CA VAL A 156 -22.42 -6.27 18.87
C VAL A 156 -20.93 -6.60 18.79
N GLN A 157 -20.17 -6.39 19.86
CA GLN A 157 -18.74 -6.75 19.94
C GLN A 157 -18.49 -8.25 19.69
N ASP A 158 -19.41 -9.12 20.10
CA ASP A 158 -19.29 -10.57 19.95
C ASP A 158 -19.60 -11.07 18.53
N VAL A 159 -20.07 -10.21 17.61
CA VAL A 159 -20.51 -10.61 16.25
C VAL A 159 -19.90 -9.72 15.16
N ILE A 160 -19.98 -8.40 15.31
CA ILE A 160 -19.65 -7.45 14.23
C ILE A 160 -18.18 -7.04 14.29
N SER A 161 -17.43 -7.35 13.23
CA SER A 161 -16.00 -7.05 13.12
C SER A 161 -15.68 -5.56 13.29
N VAL A 162 -16.49 -4.70 12.64
CA VAL A 162 -16.32 -3.24 12.65
C VAL A 162 -16.38 -2.64 14.05
N ALA A 163 -17.20 -3.23 14.93
CA ALA A 163 -17.31 -2.79 16.31
C ALA A 163 -15.97 -2.96 17.07
N GLY A 164 -15.16 -3.95 16.71
CA GLY A 164 -13.86 -4.21 17.31
C GLY A 164 -12.81 -3.12 17.04
N TYR A 165 -13.06 -2.19 16.13
CA TYR A 165 -12.16 -1.06 15.86
C TYR A 165 -12.89 0.28 15.70
N TRP A 166 -14.12 0.36 16.18
CA TRP A 166 -14.82 1.62 16.32
C TRP A 166 -14.21 2.42 17.47
N ARG A 167 -13.70 3.62 17.18
CA ARG A 167 -12.96 4.47 18.13
C ARG A 167 -13.59 5.86 18.20
N ASP A 168 -14.66 5.95 18.98
CA ASP A 168 -15.39 7.20 19.21
C ASP A 168 -14.61 8.19 20.11
N PRO A 169 -14.17 9.36 19.58
CA PRO A 169 -13.42 10.35 20.35
C PRO A 169 -14.24 10.99 21.48
N TYR A 170 -15.58 10.92 21.44
CA TYR A 170 -16.47 11.41 22.48
C TYR A 170 -16.82 10.35 23.52
N GLN A 171 -16.53 9.07 23.25
CA GLN A 171 -16.81 7.94 24.13
C GLN A 171 -15.57 7.07 24.38
N LEU A 172 -14.38 7.68 24.49
CA LEU A 172 -13.12 6.96 24.69
C LEU A 172 -13.11 6.08 25.95
N ASP A 173 -13.85 6.44 27.00
CA ASP A 173 -13.97 5.59 28.20
C ASP A 173 -14.68 4.26 27.90
N LYS A 174 -15.71 4.28 27.03
CA LYS A 174 -16.38 3.06 26.55
C LYS A 174 -15.48 2.28 25.60
N TYR A 175 -14.77 2.97 24.70
CA TYR A 175 -13.76 2.34 23.84
C TYR A 175 -12.76 1.54 24.68
N MET A 176 -12.12 2.17 25.66
CA MET A 176 -11.11 1.55 26.52
C MET A 176 -11.64 0.39 27.37
N SER A 177 -12.91 0.44 27.80
CA SER A 177 -13.48 -0.55 28.73
C SER A 177 -14.30 -1.66 28.07
N ARG A 178 -14.80 -1.45 26.84
CA ARG A 178 -15.74 -2.37 26.18
C ARG A 178 -15.33 -2.81 24.77
N CYS A 179 -14.44 -2.10 24.08
CA CYS A 179 -13.96 -2.54 22.78
C CYS A 179 -13.00 -3.72 22.96
N GLN A 180 -13.30 -4.86 22.33
CA GLN A 180 -12.62 -6.13 22.61
C GLN A 180 -11.36 -6.38 21.76
N PHE A 181 -11.03 -5.48 20.83
CA PHE A 181 -9.97 -5.73 19.85
C PHE A 181 -8.97 -4.58 19.74
N LEU A 182 -9.37 -3.40 19.28
CA LEU A 182 -8.42 -2.34 18.98
C LEU A 182 -7.60 -1.85 20.20
N PRO A 183 -8.18 -1.60 21.40
CA PRO A 183 -7.39 -1.22 22.57
C PRO A 183 -6.36 -2.27 23.00
N ASP A 184 -6.63 -3.56 22.73
CA ASP A 184 -5.70 -4.66 23.01
C ASP A 184 -4.51 -4.61 22.05
N ILE A 185 -4.74 -4.63 20.74
CA ILE A 185 -3.66 -4.64 19.73
C ILE A 185 -2.96 -3.28 19.61
N ASN A 186 -3.57 -2.20 20.07
CA ASN A 186 -2.89 -0.91 20.23
C ASN A 186 -2.13 -0.83 21.57
N ASN A 187 -2.22 -1.86 22.40
CA ASN A 187 -1.55 -1.95 23.70
C ASN A 187 -1.84 -0.73 24.60
N GLU A 188 -3.07 -0.20 24.49
CA GLU A 188 -3.50 1.05 25.15
C GLU A 188 -3.97 0.83 26.59
N LEU A 189 -4.34 -0.42 26.92
CA LEU A 189 -4.85 -0.82 28.23
C LEU A 189 -3.81 -0.64 29.34
N ALA A 190 -4.28 -0.62 30.59
CA ALA A 190 -3.42 -0.43 31.76
C ALA A 190 -2.38 -1.56 31.90
N VAL A 191 -2.79 -2.80 31.60
CA VAL A 191 -1.88 -3.96 31.54
C VAL A 191 -1.48 -4.15 30.08
N ARG A 192 -0.18 -4.01 29.81
CA ARG A 192 0.39 -4.12 28.46
C ARG A 192 0.89 -5.51 28.18
N ASN A 193 0.79 -5.91 26.91
CA ASN A 193 1.39 -7.13 26.40
C ASN A 193 2.75 -6.84 25.75
N GLU A 194 3.83 -7.06 26.49
CA GLU A 194 5.20 -6.83 26.00
C GLU A 194 5.55 -7.66 24.76
N THR A 195 4.91 -8.82 24.58
CA THR A 195 5.12 -9.67 23.40
C THR A 195 4.71 -8.97 22.10
N TYR A 196 3.68 -8.12 22.13
CA TYR A 196 3.23 -7.40 20.92
C TYR A 196 4.33 -6.48 20.41
N LYS A 197 4.89 -5.65 21.29
CA LYS A 197 6.03 -4.79 20.99
C LYS A 197 7.23 -5.60 20.55
N MET A 198 7.62 -6.65 21.29
CA MET A 198 8.77 -7.48 20.92
C MET A 198 8.63 -8.11 19.53
N ASN A 199 7.42 -8.48 19.13
CA ASN A 199 7.17 -9.04 17.81
C ASN A 199 7.21 -7.97 16.70
N MET A 200 6.59 -6.81 16.92
CA MET A 200 6.65 -5.69 15.98
C MET A 200 8.10 -5.24 15.71
N LEU A 201 8.95 -5.21 16.73
CA LEU A 201 10.37 -4.82 16.60
C LEU A 201 11.22 -5.79 15.75
N LYS A 202 10.73 -7.02 15.48
CA LYS A 202 11.41 -7.99 14.60
C LYS A 202 11.28 -7.64 13.12
N LEU A 203 10.31 -6.80 12.75
CA LEU A 203 10.10 -6.39 11.36
C LEU A 203 11.37 -5.75 10.79
N ASN A 204 11.66 -6.05 9.53
CA ASN A 204 12.64 -5.33 8.73
C ASN A 204 12.09 -3.97 8.29
N ALA A 205 10.84 -3.93 7.85
CA ALA A 205 10.13 -2.70 7.52
C ALA A 205 8.65 -2.80 7.88
N PHE A 206 8.09 -1.66 8.32
CA PHE A 206 6.66 -1.46 8.46
C PHE A 206 6.24 -0.26 7.59
N VAL A 207 5.52 -0.58 6.51
CA VAL A 207 5.05 0.39 5.53
C VAL A 207 3.57 0.69 5.78
N MET A 208 3.23 1.96 5.88
CA MET A 208 1.87 2.41 6.13
C MET A 208 1.40 3.36 5.03
N THR A 209 0.22 3.11 4.51
CA THR A 209 -0.42 3.99 3.53
C THR A 209 -1.82 4.42 3.97
N TYR A 210 -2.19 5.62 3.54
CA TYR A 210 -3.56 6.10 3.54
C TYR A 210 -3.84 6.88 2.26
N SER A 211 -5.10 7.15 1.97
CA SER A 211 -5.53 8.03 0.89
C SER A 211 -6.08 9.34 1.45
N ASP A 212 -5.62 10.49 0.95
CA ASP A 212 -6.16 11.80 1.37
C ASP A 212 -7.52 12.11 0.72
N VAL A 213 -7.92 11.30 -0.25
CA VAL A 213 -9.24 11.31 -0.92
C VAL A 213 -10.09 10.09 -0.52
N ASP A 214 -9.76 9.42 0.59
CA ASP A 214 -10.55 8.27 1.09
C ASP A 214 -11.94 8.72 1.58
N GLU A 215 -13.00 8.17 0.99
CA GLU A 215 -14.40 8.45 1.37
C GLU A 215 -15.01 7.36 2.28
N VAL A 216 -14.20 6.37 2.69
CA VAL A 216 -14.63 5.22 3.49
C VAL A 216 -14.05 5.27 4.90
N VAL A 217 -12.79 5.70 5.05
CA VAL A 217 -12.09 5.73 6.34
C VAL A 217 -12.06 7.14 6.91
N ALA A 218 -12.68 7.35 8.08
CA ALA A 218 -12.53 8.59 8.84
C ALA A 218 -12.04 8.35 10.30
N PRO A 219 -10.91 8.97 10.70
CA PRO A 219 -10.04 9.81 9.87
C PRO A 219 -9.21 8.94 8.91
N SER A 220 -9.01 9.36 7.66
CA SER A 220 -8.19 8.60 6.69
C SER A 220 -6.75 8.41 7.17
N LEU A 221 -6.23 9.39 7.91
CA LEU A 221 -4.94 9.35 8.60
C LEU A 221 -4.79 8.21 9.64
N SER A 222 -5.86 7.48 9.96
CA SER A 222 -5.81 6.24 10.74
C SER A 222 -4.84 5.22 10.13
N GLY A 223 -4.64 5.24 8.80
CA GLY A 223 -3.62 4.41 8.15
C GLY A 223 -2.20 4.68 8.65
N TRP A 224 -1.92 5.89 9.12
CA TRP A 224 -0.66 6.30 9.74
C TRP A 224 -0.69 6.32 11.27
N PHE A 225 -1.58 5.54 11.91
CA PHE A 225 -1.72 5.52 13.37
C PHE A 225 -2.13 6.88 13.97
N LEU A 226 -2.87 7.70 13.23
CA LEU A 226 -3.36 8.99 13.72
C LEU A 226 -4.89 8.98 13.81
N GLY A 227 -5.39 9.10 15.04
CA GLY A 227 -6.81 9.17 15.33
C GLY A 227 -7.29 10.56 15.68
N TYR A 228 -8.60 10.68 15.91
CA TYR A 228 -9.18 11.89 16.46
C TYR A 228 -8.75 12.11 17.92
N LYS A 229 -8.55 13.37 18.29
CA LYS A 229 -8.25 13.78 19.66
C LYS A 229 -9.48 13.58 20.57
N PRO A 230 -9.29 13.40 21.88
CA PRO A 230 -10.40 13.29 22.82
C PRO A 230 -11.38 14.46 22.69
N LYS A 231 -12.67 14.13 22.55
CA LYS A 231 -13.79 15.09 22.42
C LYS A 231 -13.64 16.10 21.26
N SER A 232 -12.92 15.73 20.20
CA SER A 232 -12.74 16.58 19.02
C SER A 232 -12.69 15.74 17.74
N MET A 233 -13.02 16.36 16.60
CA MET A 233 -12.78 15.80 15.26
C MET A 233 -11.43 16.24 14.68
N ASP A 234 -10.59 16.91 15.47
CA ASP A 234 -9.21 17.20 15.09
C ASP A 234 -8.37 15.93 15.16
N VAL A 235 -7.57 15.67 14.13
CA VAL A 235 -6.63 14.54 14.13
C VAL A 235 -5.37 14.89 14.93
N GLU A 236 -4.86 13.93 15.68
CA GLU A 236 -3.58 14.05 16.38
C GLU A 236 -2.38 14.11 15.42
N THR A 237 -1.21 14.49 15.93
CA THR A 237 0.02 14.49 15.14
C THR A 237 0.94 13.36 15.58
N TRP A 238 1.74 12.84 14.64
CA TRP A 238 2.62 11.69 14.87
C TRP A 238 3.50 11.82 16.12
N ASN A 239 4.14 12.98 16.32
CA ASN A 239 5.04 13.19 17.46
C ASN A 239 4.31 13.39 18.79
N GLN A 240 2.99 13.60 18.76
CA GLN A 240 2.15 13.82 19.94
C GLN A 240 1.28 12.62 20.28
N SER A 241 1.14 11.66 19.36
CA SER A 241 0.26 10.51 19.58
C SER A 241 0.79 9.66 20.73
N ARG A 242 -0.14 9.05 21.47
CA ARG A 242 0.20 8.18 22.59
C ARG A 242 1.01 6.97 22.14
N GLN A 243 0.66 6.40 20.99
CA GLN A 243 1.39 5.31 20.34
C GLN A 243 2.89 5.60 20.18
N PHE A 244 3.23 6.83 19.78
CA PHE A 244 4.61 7.23 19.55
C PHE A 244 5.31 7.69 20.85
N THR A 245 4.64 8.50 21.67
CA THR A 245 5.22 9.08 22.90
C THR A 245 5.43 8.05 24.00
N GLU A 246 4.58 7.04 24.10
CA GLU A 246 4.74 5.93 25.06
C GLU A 246 5.36 4.67 24.42
N ASP A 247 5.56 4.68 23.10
CA ASP A 247 6.14 3.58 22.32
C ASP A 247 5.45 2.23 22.58
N LEU A 248 4.12 2.25 22.58
CA LEU A 248 3.25 1.18 23.08
C LEU A 248 3.46 -0.15 22.36
N ILE A 249 3.56 -0.10 21.03
CA ILE A 249 3.85 -1.28 20.18
C ILE A 249 5.20 -1.17 19.47
N GLY A 250 6.05 -0.20 19.86
CA GLY A 250 7.38 -0.03 19.27
C GLY A 250 7.47 0.93 18.07
N LEU A 251 6.44 1.75 17.79
CA LEU A 251 6.44 2.67 16.64
C LEU A 251 7.57 3.70 16.69
N ARG A 252 7.89 4.25 17.86
CA ARG A 252 9.02 5.19 17.99
C ARG A 252 10.33 4.46 17.77
N THR A 253 10.49 3.30 18.38
CA THR A 253 11.70 2.49 18.21
C THR A 253 11.92 2.10 16.74
N LEU A 254 10.88 1.66 16.02
CA LEU A 254 10.97 1.35 14.59
C LEU A 254 11.27 2.59 13.74
N TRP A 255 10.69 3.74 14.10
CA TRP A 255 10.95 5.02 13.43
C TRP A 255 12.41 5.43 13.56
N ASP A 256 12.95 5.40 14.78
CA ASP A 256 14.35 5.76 15.09
C ASP A 256 15.35 4.81 14.42
N GLN A 257 14.94 3.55 14.18
CA GLN A 257 15.72 2.56 13.42
C GLN A 257 15.59 2.73 11.89
N GLY A 258 14.80 3.67 11.39
CA GLY A 258 14.57 3.87 9.96
C GLY A 258 13.73 2.78 9.29
N LYS A 259 12.92 2.05 10.08
CA LYS A 259 12.11 0.91 9.61
C LYS A 259 10.65 1.27 9.31
N ILE A 260 10.21 2.48 9.64
CA ILE A 260 8.86 2.98 9.33
C ILE A 260 8.89 3.74 8.00
N TYR A 261 7.99 3.37 7.09
CA TYR A 261 7.78 4.09 5.84
C TYR A 261 6.32 4.52 5.72
N ARG A 262 6.11 5.79 5.38
CA ARG A 262 4.78 6.40 5.26
C ARG A 262 4.57 6.92 3.85
N PHE A 263 3.50 6.47 3.20
CA PHE A 263 3.11 6.93 1.87
C PHE A 263 1.67 7.44 1.87
N THR A 264 1.41 8.48 1.10
CA THR A 264 0.06 8.98 0.83
C THR A 264 -0.32 8.62 -0.60
N SER A 265 -1.51 8.09 -0.79
CA SER A 265 -2.14 7.94 -2.10
C SER A 265 -2.99 9.17 -2.38
N HIS A 266 -2.84 9.75 -3.58
CA HIS A 266 -3.47 11.01 -3.98
C HIS A 266 -4.40 10.88 -5.20
N SER A 267 -4.83 9.66 -5.56
CA SER A 267 -5.52 9.43 -6.84
C SER A 267 -6.99 9.04 -6.64
N ALA A 268 -7.88 9.98 -6.95
CA ALA A 268 -9.29 9.71 -7.22
C ALA A 268 -9.63 9.75 -8.73
N ASP A 269 -8.84 10.47 -9.54
CA ASP A 269 -9.36 10.99 -10.82
C ASP A 269 -8.57 10.59 -12.08
N ASN A 270 -7.74 9.53 -12.06
CA ASN A 270 -6.86 9.18 -13.20
C ASN A 270 -6.09 10.41 -13.74
N THR A 271 -5.73 11.33 -12.84
CA THR A 271 -5.17 12.63 -13.19
C THR A 271 -3.75 12.73 -12.70
N PHE A 272 -2.83 13.10 -13.58
CA PHE A 272 -1.47 13.46 -13.23
C PHE A 272 -1.30 14.98 -13.25
N CYS A 273 -0.68 15.52 -12.20
CA CYS A 273 -0.42 16.95 -12.06
C CYS A 273 1.08 17.22 -11.90
N LEU A 274 1.64 18.09 -12.74
CA LEU A 274 2.94 18.72 -12.51
C LEU A 274 2.70 20.08 -11.87
N TRP A 275 3.34 20.37 -10.74
CA TRP A 275 3.21 21.64 -10.05
C TRP A 275 4.59 22.23 -9.73
N GLN A 276 4.64 23.56 -9.65
CA GLN A 276 5.81 24.33 -9.24
C GLN A 276 5.54 24.96 -7.87
N PRO A 277 6.40 24.74 -6.86
CA PRO A 277 6.28 25.44 -5.58
C PRO A 277 6.51 26.94 -5.76
N ILE A 278 5.68 27.77 -5.12
CA ILE A 278 5.93 29.21 -4.99
C ILE A 278 6.73 29.43 -3.71
N LEU A 279 8.04 29.61 -3.86
CA LEU A 279 8.94 29.84 -2.73
C LEU A 279 8.72 31.25 -2.18
N GLY A 280 8.50 31.38 -0.86
CA GLY A 280 8.33 32.66 -0.15
C GLY A 280 6.92 32.97 0.37
N SER A 281 5.95 32.07 0.20
CA SER A 281 4.60 32.21 0.77
C SER A 281 4.59 31.92 2.28
N THR A 282 4.17 32.89 3.10
CA THR A 282 4.10 32.80 4.58
C THR A 282 2.81 32.16 5.11
N THR A 283 1.89 31.75 4.25
CA THR A 283 0.67 31.05 4.64
C THR A 283 0.92 29.54 4.80
N LYS A 284 0.36 28.93 5.86
CA LYS A 284 0.50 27.50 6.22
C LYS A 284 0.07 26.50 5.14
N ALA A 285 -0.52 26.96 4.04
CA ALA A 285 -0.73 26.18 2.83
C ALA A 285 0.36 26.57 1.82
N SER A 286 1.29 25.67 1.54
CA SER A 286 2.30 25.84 0.50
C SER A 286 1.61 26.19 -0.82
N SER A 287 1.71 27.44 -1.26
CA SER A 287 1.12 27.87 -2.52
C SER A 287 1.93 27.29 -3.69
N PHE A 288 1.22 26.75 -4.67
CA PHE A 288 1.82 26.11 -5.84
C PHE A 288 1.16 26.64 -7.11
N LYS A 289 1.92 26.66 -8.19
CA LYS A 289 1.42 26.88 -9.55
C LYS A 289 1.28 25.53 -10.24
N LEU A 290 0.06 25.15 -10.61
CA LEU A 290 -0.17 23.98 -11.45
C LEU A 290 0.40 24.26 -12.85
N LEU A 291 1.34 23.43 -13.31
CA LEU A 291 2.01 23.56 -14.61
C LEU A 291 1.39 22.67 -15.68
N LEU A 292 1.00 21.45 -15.30
CA LEU A 292 0.35 20.47 -16.17
C LEU A 292 -0.71 19.76 -15.35
N LYS A 293 -1.92 19.63 -15.89
CA LYS A 293 -2.93 18.70 -15.39
C LYS A 293 -3.39 17.88 -16.58
N TRP A 294 -3.19 16.58 -16.50
CA TRP A 294 -3.59 15.67 -17.55
C TRP A 294 -4.51 14.61 -16.98
N VAL A 295 -5.67 14.44 -17.59
CA VAL A 295 -6.65 13.42 -17.25
C VAL A 295 -6.48 12.27 -18.24
N VAL A 296 -6.24 11.06 -17.73
CA VAL A 296 -6.17 9.86 -18.56
C VAL A 296 -7.60 9.51 -18.95
N ASN A 297 -8.01 9.94 -20.14
CA ASN A 297 -9.28 9.54 -20.72
C ASN A 297 -9.13 8.11 -21.29
N GLU A 298 -9.93 7.19 -20.73
CA GLU A 298 -10.18 5.80 -21.15
C GLU A 298 -9.41 4.68 -20.42
N LYS A 299 -10.18 3.83 -19.72
CA LYS A 299 -10.01 2.39 -19.36
C LYS A 299 -8.65 1.85 -18.89
N GLU A 300 -7.71 2.67 -18.47
CA GLU A 300 -6.50 2.18 -17.80
C GLU A 300 -6.27 2.97 -16.51
N TYR A 301 -6.35 2.28 -15.37
CA TYR A 301 -5.83 2.80 -14.11
C TYR A 301 -4.35 3.14 -14.32
N ILE A 302 -3.92 4.34 -13.93
CA ILE A 302 -2.49 4.66 -13.94
C ILE A 302 -1.80 3.80 -12.88
N TRP A 303 -1.34 2.61 -13.25
CA TRP A 303 -0.65 1.69 -12.35
C TRP A 303 0.75 2.20 -11.97
N PHE A 304 1.48 2.79 -12.92
CA PHE A 304 2.76 3.43 -12.69
C PHE A 304 3.09 4.40 -13.85
N LEU A 305 3.74 5.53 -13.55
CA LEU A 305 4.29 6.46 -14.54
C LEU A 305 5.81 6.43 -14.45
N LYS A 306 6.50 6.23 -15.57
CA LYS A 306 7.94 6.46 -15.67
C LYS A 306 8.15 7.69 -16.49
N PHE A 307 8.79 8.68 -15.90
CA PHE A 307 9.06 9.94 -16.56
C PHE A 307 10.55 10.26 -16.56
N ASP A 308 10.98 10.95 -17.60
CA ASP A 308 12.26 11.62 -17.65
C ASP A 308 12.06 13.06 -18.09
N ILE A 309 12.89 13.96 -17.56
CA ILE A 309 12.83 15.39 -17.84
C ILE A 309 14.18 15.83 -18.40
N CYS A 310 14.19 16.19 -19.68
CA CYS A 310 15.33 16.87 -20.27
C CYS A 310 15.36 18.31 -19.75
N ARG A 311 16.23 18.60 -18.77
CA ARG A 311 16.31 19.93 -18.13
C ARG A 311 16.68 21.06 -19.10
N ALA A 312 17.48 20.78 -20.12
CA ALA A 312 17.90 21.77 -21.11
C ALA A 312 16.77 22.16 -22.07
N SER A 313 15.95 21.18 -22.47
CA SER A 313 14.87 21.39 -23.45
C SER A 313 13.47 21.45 -22.85
N GLN A 314 13.35 21.25 -21.53
CA GLN A 314 12.11 21.15 -20.75
C GLN A 314 11.10 20.17 -21.35
N LEU A 315 11.60 19.03 -21.85
CA LEU A 315 10.75 17.95 -22.34
C LEU A 315 10.43 16.99 -21.21
N LEU A 316 9.18 16.52 -21.15
CA LEU A 316 8.73 15.45 -20.27
C LEU A 316 8.26 14.28 -21.13
N ALA A 317 8.74 13.07 -20.86
CA ALA A 317 8.23 11.85 -21.51
C ALA A 317 7.57 10.93 -20.49
N ILE A 318 6.52 10.21 -20.88
CA ILE A 318 5.82 9.21 -20.06
C ILE A 318 5.59 7.96 -20.90
N GLY A 319 6.02 6.79 -20.41
CA GLY A 319 5.67 5.49 -21.00
C GLY A 319 4.35 4.93 -20.47
N THR A 320 3.56 4.26 -21.33
CA THR A 320 2.25 3.66 -21.00
C THR A 320 2.28 2.12 -20.99
N LEU A 321 1.18 1.51 -20.52
CA LEU A 321 0.96 0.05 -20.51
C LEU A 321 0.85 -0.55 -21.91
N ASP A 322 0.29 0.19 -22.87
CA ASP A 322 0.05 -0.28 -24.23
C ASP A 322 1.22 -0.03 -25.21
N GLY A 323 2.40 0.30 -24.67
CA GLY A 323 3.61 0.51 -25.46
C GLY A 323 3.69 1.88 -26.14
N GLN A 324 2.88 2.85 -25.72
CA GLN A 324 2.99 4.25 -26.16
C GLN A 324 3.94 5.05 -25.27
N ILE A 325 4.47 6.13 -25.83
CA ILE A 325 5.16 7.17 -25.09
C ILE A 325 4.52 8.51 -25.42
N GLN A 326 4.22 9.28 -24.41
CA GLN A 326 3.67 10.62 -24.53
C GLN A 326 4.76 11.63 -24.18
N VAL A 327 4.95 12.66 -25.00
CA VAL A 327 6.00 13.67 -24.82
C VAL A 327 5.43 15.09 -24.81
N TRP A 328 5.70 15.85 -23.76
CA TRP A 328 5.31 17.25 -23.62
C TRP A 328 6.53 18.16 -23.78
N ASP A 329 6.34 19.30 -24.45
CA ASP A 329 7.23 20.46 -24.33
C ASP A 329 6.65 21.40 -23.27
N LEU A 330 7.27 21.41 -22.09
CA LEU A 330 6.74 22.14 -20.94
C LEU A 330 6.80 23.66 -21.15
N ARG A 331 7.71 24.18 -21.98
CA ARG A 331 7.74 25.62 -22.33
C ARG A 331 6.53 25.98 -23.16
N HIS A 332 6.30 25.19 -24.22
CA HIS A 332 5.18 25.45 -25.10
C HIS A 332 3.85 25.30 -24.36
N HIS A 333 3.71 24.29 -23.51
CA HIS A 333 2.51 24.06 -22.72
C HIS A 333 2.22 25.19 -21.71
N MET A 334 3.26 25.77 -21.09
CA MET A 334 3.09 26.95 -20.21
C MET A 334 2.54 28.19 -20.93
N HIS A 335 2.85 28.34 -22.23
CA HIS A 335 2.38 29.47 -23.03
C HIS A 335 1.08 29.16 -23.78
N ASN A 336 0.79 27.89 -24.04
CA ASN A 336 -0.39 27.44 -24.76
C ASN A 336 -0.93 26.10 -24.17
N PRO A 337 -1.74 26.17 -23.09
CA PRO A 337 -2.20 24.98 -22.36
C PRO A 337 -3.12 24.05 -23.17
N SER A 338 -3.65 24.51 -24.31
CA SER A 338 -4.51 23.73 -25.21
C SER A 338 -3.73 22.83 -26.17
N VAL A 339 -2.39 22.90 -26.18
CA VAL A 339 -1.55 22.01 -26.99
C VAL A 339 -1.28 20.71 -26.22
N ASP A 340 -1.82 19.63 -26.79
CA ASP A 340 -1.60 18.25 -26.35
C ASP A 340 -0.15 17.79 -26.56
N PHE A 341 0.18 16.69 -25.90
CA PHE A 341 1.44 15.97 -26.04
C PHE A 341 1.59 15.30 -27.41
N VAL A 342 2.84 15.05 -27.78
CA VAL A 342 3.17 14.19 -28.92
C VAL A 342 3.07 12.73 -28.49
N LYS A 343 2.25 11.96 -29.20
CA LYS A 343 2.19 10.49 -29.07
C LYS A 343 3.25 9.84 -29.95
N LEU A 344 4.14 9.08 -29.32
CA LEU A 344 5.12 8.24 -29.98
C LEU A 344 4.69 6.78 -29.80
N LYS A 345 4.36 6.11 -30.90
CA LYS A 345 4.04 4.67 -30.91
C LYS A 345 4.81 4.00 -32.03
N ASN A 346 5.57 2.97 -31.70
CA ASN A 346 6.16 2.08 -32.70
C ASN A 346 5.12 0.97 -33.02
N PRO A 347 4.86 0.61 -34.28
CA PRO A 347 3.90 -0.46 -34.63
C PRO A 347 4.21 -1.81 -33.96
N ASN A 348 5.48 -2.06 -33.63
CA ASN A 348 5.95 -3.27 -32.96
C ASN A 348 6.02 -3.13 -31.42
N SER A 349 5.63 -1.97 -30.89
CA SER A 349 5.51 -1.73 -29.44
C SER A 349 4.11 -2.10 -29.01
N LYS A 350 3.98 -3.30 -28.44
CA LYS A 350 2.74 -3.84 -27.88
C LYS A 350 2.84 -4.12 -26.37
N ALA A 351 4.05 -4.06 -25.83
CA ALA A 351 4.32 -4.31 -24.43
C ALA A 351 4.52 -2.99 -23.68
N LYS A 352 4.22 -3.03 -22.39
CA LYS A 352 4.40 -1.94 -21.43
C LYS A 352 5.80 -1.31 -21.53
N ILE A 353 5.85 0.01 -21.53
CA ILE A 353 7.10 0.76 -21.45
C ILE A 353 7.59 0.77 -20.01
N SER A 354 8.75 0.16 -19.77
CA SER A 354 9.34 -0.03 -18.44
C SER A 354 10.30 1.09 -18.05
N ARG A 355 10.87 1.78 -19.05
CA ARG A 355 11.78 2.92 -18.85
C ARG A 355 11.76 3.87 -20.04
N VAL A 356 11.91 5.16 -19.78
CA VAL A 356 12.16 6.21 -20.78
C VAL A 356 13.38 7.03 -20.35
N SER A 357 14.15 7.52 -21.30
CA SER A 357 15.28 8.43 -21.03
C SER A 357 15.61 9.32 -22.22
N PHE A 358 15.80 10.62 -21.96
CA PHE A 358 16.33 11.58 -22.92
C PHE A 358 17.85 11.67 -22.85
N ASN A 359 18.47 12.02 -23.98
CA ASN A 359 19.81 12.58 -23.94
C ASN A 359 19.80 14.06 -23.46
N TYR A 360 20.98 14.62 -23.23
CA TYR A 360 21.15 15.92 -22.56
C TYR A 360 20.37 17.07 -23.22
N ASP A 361 20.32 17.13 -24.56
CA ASP A 361 19.63 18.17 -25.31
C ASP A 361 18.18 17.79 -25.70
N GLY A 362 17.74 16.57 -25.37
CA GLY A 362 16.41 16.07 -25.70
C GLY A 362 16.18 15.80 -27.18
N SER A 363 17.26 15.74 -27.99
CA SER A 363 17.18 15.36 -29.41
C SER A 363 16.96 13.86 -29.61
N ILE A 364 17.27 13.03 -28.60
CA ILE A 364 17.10 11.58 -28.61
C ILE A 364 16.29 11.17 -27.38
N LEU A 365 15.27 10.33 -27.62
CA LEU A 365 14.52 9.63 -26.60
C LEU A 365 14.70 8.13 -26.78
N VAL A 366 15.08 7.44 -25.71
CA VAL A 366 15.18 5.98 -25.66
C VAL A 366 14.11 5.45 -24.72
N ALA A 367 13.48 4.34 -25.09
CA ALA A 367 12.58 3.62 -24.21
C ALA A 367 12.82 2.12 -24.26
N CYS A 368 12.64 1.47 -23.12
CA CYS A 368 12.66 0.02 -23.00
C CYS A 368 11.25 -0.49 -22.71
N SER A 369 10.87 -1.60 -23.32
CA SER A 369 9.62 -2.30 -23.03
C SER A 369 9.87 -3.63 -22.31
N ASP A 370 8.84 -4.13 -21.62
CA ASP A 370 8.92 -5.39 -20.84
C ASP A 370 9.17 -6.63 -21.72
N ASP A 371 8.87 -6.57 -23.02
CA ASP A 371 9.20 -7.62 -24.00
C ASP A 371 10.66 -7.55 -24.49
N SER A 372 11.54 -6.92 -23.70
CA SER A 372 12.98 -6.81 -23.94
C SER A 372 13.36 -6.07 -25.24
N ARG A 373 12.50 -5.15 -25.70
CA ARG A 373 12.81 -4.27 -26.85
C ARG A 373 13.26 -2.89 -26.39
N ILE A 374 14.08 -2.27 -27.22
CA ILE A 374 14.54 -0.89 -27.07
C ILE A 374 14.11 -0.10 -28.29
N PHE A 375 13.48 1.04 -28.06
CA PHE A 375 13.03 1.96 -29.08
C PHE A 375 13.78 3.29 -28.95
N ILE A 376 14.16 3.87 -30.09
CA ILE A 376 14.90 5.12 -30.14
C ILE A 376 14.18 6.07 -31.11
N TRP A 377 13.85 7.26 -30.61
CA TRP A 377 13.31 8.36 -31.41
C TRP A 377 14.32 9.48 -31.49
N LYS A 378 14.42 10.09 -32.68
CA LYS A 378 15.22 11.30 -32.92
C LYS A 378 14.27 12.44 -33.27
N ARG A 379 14.38 13.54 -32.53
CA ARG A 379 13.69 14.79 -32.85
C ARG A 379 14.29 15.35 -34.13
N LYS A 380 13.46 15.60 -35.13
CA LYS A 380 13.85 16.25 -36.39
C LYS A 380 13.88 17.76 -36.24
#